data_AF-A0A258L298-F1
#
_entry.id   AF-A0A258L298-F1
#
_cell.length_a   1.000
_cell.length_b   1.000
_cell.length_c   1.000
_cell.angle_alpha   90.00
_cell.angle_beta   90.00
_cell.angle_gamma   90.00
#
_symmetry.space_group_name_H-M   'P 1'
#
loop_
_entity.id
_entity.type
_entity.pdbx_description
1 polymer ?
#
loop_
_entity_poly.entity_id
_entity_poly.type
_entity_poly.pdbx_seq_one_letter_code
_entity_poly.pdbx_strand_id
1 'polypeptide(L)'
;MRIATFNIDSLDMSPDAAVPLESRIPILTPQLERLRADILCLQEVNGQRQVGGRPRTLKALDRLLEGTHYQTYTRAVSTGRSGAGVADVHNLVTLSRWPILSFQSIRHSLVPPLFYRPLTAIPASTDPFEVGFERPLLLANIEIAGGRTLTVINAHFRAPIAAPIPGQKESAFVWKSVGGWAEGYTVSAWQRMAQALEARLVIERLMDEDPPRFIIVAGDFNAEDHETPLRILIGADDDTGNGSLAMRALTALDRSLPGDRRFSVVHHGRAQMPDHILSNWSTLAYFRNIEIHNENLADELVSFGRVRQEPGSPHAPLVAEFNMGD
;
A
#
# COMPACT_ATOMS: atom_id res chain seq x y z
N MET A 1 4.33 19.41 -9.11
CA MET A 1 4.38 18.44 -7.98
C MET A 1 4.31 17.03 -8.52
N ARG A 2 5.22 16.16 -8.07
CA ARG A 2 5.23 14.73 -8.39
C ARG A 2 4.91 13.92 -7.13
N ILE A 3 3.99 12.98 -7.22
CA ILE A 3 3.72 11.99 -6.16
C ILE A 3 4.01 10.59 -6.69
N ALA A 4 4.68 9.78 -5.88
CA ALA A 4 5.02 8.42 -6.23
C ALA A 4 4.54 7.42 -5.18
N THR A 5 4.27 6.19 -5.61
CA THR A 5 4.09 5.05 -4.71
C THR A 5 5.02 3.92 -5.09
N PHE A 6 5.55 3.23 -4.09
CA PHE A 6 6.48 2.13 -4.29
C PHE A 6 6.46 1.14 -3.12
N ASN A 7 6.02 -0.10 -3.39
CA ASN A 7 6.23 -1.21 -2.49
C ASN A 7 7.71 -1.65 -2.60
N ILE A 8 8.46 -1.51 -1.50
CA ILE A 8 9.90 -1.80 -1.47
C ILE A 8 10.21 -3.20 -0.93
N ASP A 9 9.22 -4.10 -0.91
CA ASP A 9 9.35 -5.54 -0.67
C ASP A 9 10.14 -5.86 0.61
N SER A 10 9.47 -5.72 1.74
CA SER A 10 9.96 -6.01 3.08
C SER A 10 11.37 -5.48 3.36
N LEU A 11 11.60 -4.18 3.15
CA LEU A 11 12.89 -3.54 3.41
C LEU A 11 13.31 -3.71 4.87
N ASP A 12 14.37 -4.48 5.07
CA ASP A 12 14.91 -4.81 6.38
C ASP A 12 16.44 -4.83 6.35
N MET A 13 17.04 -4.81 7.54
CA MET A 13 18.48 -4.98 7.74
C MET A 13 18.78 -6.04 8.82
N SER A 14 17.77 -6.83 9.20
CA SER A 14 17.96 -8.00 10.04
C SER A 14 18.91 -9.00 9.38
N PRO A 15 19.77 -9.71 10.14
CA PRO A 15 20.58 -10.81 9.59
C PRO A 15 19.75 -11.92 8.93
N ASP A 16 18.49 -12.08 9.35
CA ASP A 16 17.55 -13.07 8.81
C ASP A 16 16.77 -12.54 7.58
N ALA A 17 17.06 -11.33 7.12
CA ALA A 17 16.43 -10.77 5.92
C ALA A 17 16.78 -11.62 4.69
N ALA A 18 15.77 -11.88 3.85
CA ALA A 18 15.93 -12.76 2.70
C ALA A 18 16.90 -12.19 1.64
N VAL A 19 17.01 -10.87 1.55
CA VAL A 19 18.10 -10.18 0.82
C VAL A 19 18.78 -9.16 1.75
N PRO A 20 20.12 -9.19 1.90
CA PRO A 20 20.86 -8.21 2.69
C PRO A 20 20.69 -6.79 2.17
N LEU A 21 20.48 -5.82 3.06
CA LEU A 21 20.27 -4.40 2.71
C LEU A 21 21.37 -3.85 1.80
N GLU A 22 22.62 -4.22 2.04
CA GLU A 22 23.79 -3.78 1.29
C GLU A 22 23.74 -4.18 -0.18
N SER A 23 23.04 -5.28 -0.50
CA SER A 23 22.79 -5.69 -1.89
C SER A 23 21.64 -4.92 -2.53
N ARG A 24 20.68 -4.43 -1.72
CA ARG A 24 19.49 -3.72 -2.19
C ARG A 24 19.77 -2.24 -2.47
N ILE A 25 20.58 -1.57 -1.62
CA ILE A 25 20.87 -0.13 -1.74
C ILE A 25 21.35 0.27 -3.15
N PRO A 26 22.34 -0.41 -3.78
CA PRO A 26 22.81 -0.02 -5.11
C PRO A 26 21.74 -0.12 -6.21
N ILE A 27 20.68 -0.92 -6.00
CA ILE A 27 19.58 -1.11 -6.94
C ILE A 27 18.45 -0.13 -6.65
N LEU A 28 18.03 -0.02 -5.39
CA LEU A 28 16.88 0.78 -4.98
C LEU A 28 17.19 2.28 -4.96
N THR A 29 18.39 2.70 -4.57
CA THR A 29 18.73 4.14 -4.48
C THR A 29 18.61 4.85 -5.84
N PRO A 30 19.20 4.36 -6.95
CA PRO A 30 19.00 4.99 -8.26
C PRO A 30 17.54 4.97 -8.72
N GLN A 31 16.79 3.91 -8.39
CA GLN A 31 15.37 3.81 -8.71
C GLN A 31 14.56 4.89 -8.00
N LEU A 32 14.79 5.11 -6.70
CA LEU A 32 14.18 6.16 -5.90
C LEU A 32 14.50 7.55 -6.47
N GLU A 33 15.77 7.82 -6.75
CA GLU A 33 16.23 9.09 -7.31
C GLU A 33 15.54 9.41 -8.65
N ARG A 34 15.34 8.39 -9.51
CA ARG A 34 14.67 8.56 -10.82
C ARG A 34 13.22 9.01 -10.69
N LEU A 35 12.53 8.70 -9.58
CA LEU A 35 11.13 9.10 -9.39
C LEU A 35 10.97 10.62 -9.36
N ARG A 36 11.97 11.32 -8.79
CA ARG A 36 11.95 12.77 -8.55
C ARG A 36 10.64 13.21 -7.88
N ALA A 37 10.19 12.41 -6.91
CA ALA A 37 8.89 12.61 -6.29
C ALA A 37 9.00 13.67 -5.21
N ASP A 38 8.11 14.66 -5.20
CA ASP A 38 8.02 15.61 -4.08
C ASP A 38 7.30 14.97 -2.88
N ILE A 39 6.44 13.97 -3.14
CA ILE A 39 5.78 13.13 -2.12
C ILE A 39 5.96 11.65 -2.52
N LEU A 40 6.43 10.81 -1.60
CA LEU A 40 6.69 9.40 -1.85
C LEU A 40 6.01 8.51 -0.80
N CYS A 41 5.09 7.67 -1.26
CA CYS A 41 4.39 6.66 -0.47
C CYS A 41 5.12 5.31 -0.59
N LEU A 42 5.67 4.83 0.51
CA LEU A 42 6.36 3.54 0.58
C LEU A 42 5.50 2.52 1.33
N GLN A 43 5.51 1.28 0.83
CA GLN A 43 4.92 0.11 1.47
C GLN A 43 6.01 -0.91 1.79
N GLU A 44 5.72 -1.80 2.75
CA GLU A 44 6.63 -2.85 3.19
C GLU A 44 7.98 -2.38 3.75
N VAL A 45 7.94 -1.40 4.64
CA VAL A 45 9.12 -1.02 5.41
C VAL A 45 9.12 -1.74 6.76
N ASN A 46 10.13 -2.56 7.05
CA ASN A 46 10.23 -3.26 8.33
C ASN A 46 10.91 -2.39 9.39
N GLY A 47 10.48 -2.54 10.64
CA GLY A 47 10.96 -1.78 11.79
C GLY A 47 11.99 -2.56 12.60
N GLN A 48 13.15 -1.96 12.83
CA GLN A 48 14.24 -2.55 13.59
C GLN A 48 14.21 -2.14 15.06
N ARG A 49 14.58 -3.06 15.96
CA ARG A 49 14.78 -2.75 17.37
C ARG A 49 16.10 -2.00 17.59
N GLN A 50 16.11 -1.07 18.54
CA GLN A 50 17.35 -0.50 19.05
C GLN A 50 17.93 -1.43 20.13
N VAL A 51 19.26 -1.51 20.22
CA VAL A 51 19.92 -2.18 21.34
C VAL A 51 19.53 -1.42 22.62
N GLY A 52 18.88 -2.11 23.56
CA GLY A 52 18.53 -1.56 24.88
C GLY A 52 17.23 -0.75 24.98
N GLY A 53 16.38 -0.66 23.95
CA GLY A 53 15.15 0.15 24.07
C GLY A 53 14.06 -0.09 23.02
N ARG A 54 12.81 0.10 23.47
CA ARG A 54 11.64 0.49 22.65
C ARG A 54 11.65 2.02 22.51
N PRO A 55 11.10 2.60 21.42
CA PRO A 55 10.38 1.96 20.31
C PRO A 55 11.28 1.49 19.14
N ARG A 56 10.69 0.76 18.18
CA ARG A 56 11.35 0.42 16.90
C ARG A 56 11.56 1.67 16.04
N THR A 57 12.57 1.63 15.17
CA THR A 57 12.86 2.66 14.18
C THR A 57 13.07 2.05 12.78
N LEU A 58 13.02 2.88 11.74
CA LEU A 58 13.16 2.44 10.34
C LEU A 58 14.61 2.59 9.85
N LYS A 59 15.56 1.93 10.52
CA LYS A 59 17.00 2.08 10.24
C LYS A 59 17.38 1.64 8.83
N ALA A 60 16.75 0.58 8.33
CA ALA A 60 16.98 0.11 6.97
C ALA A 60 16.58 1.19 5.94
N LEU A 61 15.46 1.87 6.19
CA LEU A 61 15.02 3.00 5.38
C LEU A 61 15.98 4.19 5.51
N ASP A 62 16.40 4.55 6.74
CA ASP A 62 17.36 5.65 6.94
C ASP A 62 18.65 5.42 6.15
N ARG A 63 19.16 4.18 6.12
CA ARG A 63 20.34 3.79 5.32
C ARG A 63 20.09 3.79 3.81
N LEU A 64 18.89 3.45 3.36
CA LEU A 64 18.52 3.49 1.95
C LEU A 64 18.39 4.93 1.42
N LEU A 65 17.90 5.84 2.27
CA LEU A 65 17.70 7.25 1.91
C LEU A 65 18.96 8.11 2.09
N GLU A 66 20.00 7.59 2.75
CA GLU A 66 21.25 8.31 2.95
C GLU A 66 21.89 8.75 1.62
N GLY A 67 22.20 10.04 1.48
CA GLY A 67 22.74 10.64 0.27
C GLY A 67 21.73 10.92 -0.85
N THR A 68 20.45 10.54 -0.66
CA THR A 68 19.36 10.82 -1.60
C THR A 68 18.72 12.18 -1.34
N HIS A 69 18.00 12.73 -2.32
CA HIS A 69 17.21 13.95 -2.11
C HIS A 69 16.07 13.75 -1.11
N TYR A 70 15.64 12.51 -0.87
CA TYR A 70 14.63 12.17 0.13
C TYR A 70 15.15 12.17 1.57
N GLN A 71 16.48 12.20 1.78
CA GLN A 71 17.07 12.17 3.13
C GLN A 71 16.53 13.27 4.04
N THR A 72 16.23 14.44 3.48
CA THR A 72 15.77 15.63 4.19
C THR A 72 14.26 15.77 4.25
N TYR A 73 13.51 14.84 3.65
CA TYR A 73 12.05 14.93 3.58
C TYR A 73 11.44 14.76 4.96
N THR A 74 10.33 15.47 5.19
CA THR A 74 9.49 15.21 6.36
C THR A 74 8.83 13.84 6.19
N ARG A 75 8.61 13.13 7.31
CA ARG A 75 8.13 11.75 7.27
C ARG A 75 6.90 11.55 8.15
N ALA A 76 5.89 10.88 7.61
CA ALA A 76 4.81 10.25 8.35
C ALA A 76 5.02 8.73 8.32
N VAL A 77 4.74 8.04 9.42
CA VAL A 77 4.94 6.60 9.55
C VAL A 77 3.72 5.96 10.22
N SER A 78 3.28 4.82 9.70
CA SER A 78 2.18 4.07 10.31
C SER A 78 2.55 3.52 11.69
N THR A 79 1.55 3.40 12.57
CA THR A 79 1.73 2.79 13.89
C THR A 79 1.34 1.30 13.91
N GLY A 80 2.02 0.55 14.77
CA GLY A 80 1.71 -0.86 15.02
C GLY A 80 0.34 -1.08 15.66
N ARG A 81 -0.04 -2.34 15.91
CA ARG A 81 -1.33 -2.72 16.50
C ARG A 81 -1.61 -2.09 17.87
N SER A 82 -0.57 -1.83 18.66
CA SER A 82 -0.70 -1.16 19.96
C SER A 82 -0.91 0.36 19.85
N GLY A 83 -0.93 0.93 18.64
CA GLY A 83 -1.07 2.38 18.41
C GLY A 83 0.17 3.21 18.76
N ALA A 84 1.25 2.58 19.22
CA ALA A 84 2.47 3.26 19.65
C ALA A 84 3.68 2.78 18.85
N GLY A 85 4.36 3.72 18.20
CA GLY A 85 5.59 3.49 17.46
C GLY A 85 5.44 2.59 16.22
N VAL A 86 6.57 2.30 15.61
CA VAL A 86 6.70 1.52 14.36
C VAL A 86 6.44 0.03 14.63
N ALA A 87 5.70 -0.62 13.72
CA ALA A 87 5.52 -2.07 13.73
C ALA A 87 6.83 -2.82 13.42
N ASP A 88 6.88 -4.12 13.69
CA ASP A 88 8.00 -4.95 13.23
C ASP A 88 8.05 -5.08 11.72
N VAL A 89 6.91 -5.29 11.07
CA VAL A 89 6.84 -5.51 9.63
C VAL A 89 5.77 -4.65 8.96
N HIS A 90 5.93 -4.47 7.66
CA HIS A 90 4.91 -3.91 6.77
C HIS A 90 4.41 -2.51 7.13
N ASN A 91 5.31 -1.63 7.59
CA ASN A 91 4.95 -0.24 7.85
C ASN A 91 4.74 0.51 6.53
N LEU A 92 3.84 1.50 6.59
CA LEU A 92 3.67 2.53 5.58
C LEU A 92 4.49 3.76 5.96
N VAL A 93 5.09 4.39 4.95
CA VAL A 93 5.81 5.65 5.11
C VAL A 93 5.38 6.62 4.03
N THR A 94 5.10 7.87 4.40
CA THR A 94 4.93 8.96 3.44
C THR A 94 6.05 9.97 3.68
N LEU A 95 6.92 10.14 2.69
CA LEU A 95 7.95 11.17 2.67
C LEU A 95 7.42 12.37 1.89
N SER A 96 7.71 13.58 2.37
CA SER A 96 7.27 14.81 1.72
C SER A 96 8.34 15.89 1.77
N ARG A 97 8.58 16.53 0.62
CA ARG A 97 9.42 17.72 0.48
C ARG A 97 8.88 18.90 1.29
N TRP A 98 7.55 18.99 1.39
CA TRP A 98 6.86 20.03 2.16
C TRP A 98 6.45 19.55 3.56
N PRO A 99 6.12 20.47 4.49
CA PRO A 99 5.67 20.10 5.82
C PRO A 99 4.45 19.18 5.84
N ILE A 100 4.55 18.09 6.61
CA ILE A 100 3.40 17.29 7.02
C ILE A 100 2.79 17.94 8.26
N LEU A 101 1.61 18.55 8.10
CA LEU A 101 0.89 19.27 9.15
C LEU A 101 0.32 18.33 10.22
N SER A 102 -0.16 17.16 9.79
CA SER A 102 -0.66 16.10 10.66
C SER A 102 -0.63 14.76 9.93
N PHE A 103 -0.55 13.67 10.68
CA PHE A 103 -0.76 12.33 10.15
C PHE A 103 -1.36 11.40 11.20
N GLN A 104 -2.04 10.36 10.75
CA GLN A 104 -2.63 9.34 11.61
C GLN A 104 -2.68 7.97 10.93
N SER A 105 -2.64 6.91 11.74
CA SER A 105 -2.91 5.54 11.29
C SER A 105 -4.36 5.18 11.55
N ILE A 106 -5.07 4.78 10.51
CA ILE A 106 -6.49 4.42 10.58
C ILE A 106 -6.58 2.90 10.52
N ARG A 107 -7.15 2.28 11.55
CA ARG A 107 -7.36 0.83 11.64
C ARG A 107 -8.62 0.57 12.43
N HIS A 108 -9.62 -0.04 11.80
CA HIS A 108 -10.91 -0.34 12.43
C HIS A 108 -11.57 0.86 13.11
N SER A 109 -11.32 2.06 12.59
CA SER A 109 -11.93 3.30 13.09
C SER A 109 -13.35 3.47 12.55
N LEU A 110 -13.62 2.92 11.36
CA LEU A 110 -14.92 3.03 10.69
C LEU A 110 -15.55 1.66 10.41
N VAL A 111 -14.71 0.65 10.16
CA VAL A 111 -15.15 -0.71 9.84
C VAL A 111 -14.68 -1.64 10.96
N PRO A 112 -15.59 -2.16 11.81
CA PRO A 112 -15.20 -3.08 12.88
C PRO A 112 -14.63 -4.39 12.30
N PRO A 113 -13.78 -5.11 13.06
CA PRO A 113 -13.30 -6.42 12.64
C PRO A 113 -14.45 -7.41 12.49
N LEU A 114 -14.32 -8.35 11.55
CA LEU A 114 -15.27 -9.43 11.36
C LEU A 114 -14.92 -10.58 12.32
N PHE A 115 -15.93 -11.26 12.86
CA PHE A 115 -15.75 -12.49 13.64
C PHE A 115 -16.25 -13.67 12.83
N TYR A 116 -15.34 -14.53 12.40
CA TYR A 116 -15.64 -15.63 11.50
C TYR A 116 -15.48 -16.98 12.19
N ARG A 117 -16.48 -17.86 12.01
CA ARG A 117 -16.43 -19.24 12.51
C ARG A 117 -15.77 -20.12 11.45
N PRO A 118 -14.65 -20.79 11.77
CA PRO A 118 -13.97 -21.61 10.79
C PRO A 118 -14.80 -22.85 10.44
N LEU A 119 -14.76 -23.25 9.18
CA LEU A 119 -15.46 -24.41 8.64
C LEU A 119 -14.55 -25.63 8.55
N THR A 120 -13.26 -25.42 8.38
CA THR A 120 -12.28 -26.48 8.17
C THR A 120 -11.20 -26.54 9.25
N ALA A 121 -11.38 -25.90 10.41
CA ALA A 121 -10.36 -25.94 11.47
C ALA A 121 -9.95 -27.38 11.87
N ILE A 122 -8.66 -27.57 12.21
CA ILE A 122 -8.12 -28.85 12.71
C ILE A 122 -7.41 -28.62 14.06
N PRO A 123 -7.91 -29.17 15.19
CA PRO A 123 -9.16 -29.91 15.34
C PRO A 123 -10.38 -29.05 15.00
N ALA A 124 -11.51 -29.70 14.72
CA ALA A 124 -12.77 -29.00 14.46
C ALA A 124 -13.09 -28.07 15.63
N SER A 125 -13.27 -26.78 15.33
CA SER A 125 -13.67 -25.76 16.28
C SER A 125 -14.72 -24.89 15.62
N THR A 126 -15.71 -24.48 16.40
CA THR A 126 -16.74 -23.52 15.99
C THR A 126 -16.53 -22.14 16.62
N ASP A 127 -15.43 -21.98 17.37
CA ASP A 127 -15.12 -20.71 18.03
C ASP A 127 -14.77 -19.67 16.96
N PRO A 128 -15.46 -18.52 16.96
CA PRO A 128 -15.14 -17.48 16.00
C PRO A 128 -13.76 -16.89 16.30
N PHE A 129 -13.00 -16.58 15.25
CA PHE A 129 -11.77 -15.81 15.36
C PHE A 129 -11.94 -14.44 14.72
N GLU A 130 -11.16 -13.49 15.22
CA GLU A 130 -11.13 -12.13 14.69
C GLU A 130 -10.41 -12.09 13.34
N VAL A 131 -11.10 -11.60 12.33
CA VAL A 131 -10.58 -11.28 11.00
C VAL A 131 -10.34 -9.77 10.98
N GLY A 132 -9.21 -9.38 11.57
CA GLY A 132 -8.78 -8.00 11.70
C GLY A 132 -7.84 -7.54 10.57
N PHE A 133 -7.62 -6.23 10.46
CA PHE A 133 -6.63 -5.63 9.58
C PHE A 133 -5.24 -5.79 10.19
N GLU A 134 -4.29 -6.27 9.39
CA GLU A 134 -2.89 -6.33 9.80
C GLU A 134 -2.25 -4.94 9.68
N ARG A 135 -2.53 -4.26 8.57
CA ARG A 135 -1.95 -2.97 8.19
C ARG A 135 -2.99 -1.84 8.30
N PRO A 136 -2.64 -0.67 8.85
CA PRO A 136 -3.53 0.48 8.86
C PRO A 136 -3.48 1.20 7.49
N LEU A 137 -4.37 2.17 7.27
CA LEU A 137 -4.14 3.25 6.31
C LEU A 137 -3.27 4.32 6.98
N LEU A 138 -2.39 4.97 6.23
CA LEU A 138 -1.62 6.13 6.71
C LEU A 138 -2.12 7.39 6.01
N LEU A 139 -2.86 8.22 6.75
CA LEU A 139 -3.35 9.51 6.28
C LEU A 139 -2.38 10.61 6.71
N ALA A 140 -1.94 11.44 5.77
CA ALA A 140 -1.09 12.60 6.02
C ALA A 140 -1.69 13.86 5.35
N ASN A 141 -1.76 14.96 6.09
CA ASN A 141 -2.11 16.28 5.55
C ASN A 141 -0.82 17.05 5.29
N ILE A 142 -0.60 17.43 4.05
CA ILE A 142 0.65 18.04 3.57
C ILE A 142 0.33 19.45 3.08
N GLU A 143 1.08 20.43 3.55
CA GLU A 143 1.01 21.79 3.02
C GLU A 143 1.76 21.84 1.69
N ILE A 144 1.06 22.09 0.58
CA ILE A 144 1.65 22.23 -0.76
C ILE A 144 1.65 23.70 -1.18
N ALA A 145 2.30 24.03 -2.30
CA ALA A 145 2.44 25.42 -2.74
C ALA A 145 1.09 26.16 -2.89
N GLY A 146 1.15 27.46 -2.58
CA GLY A 146 -0.03 28.33 -2.52
C GLY A 146 -0.83 28.20 -1.21
N GLY A 147 -0.24 27.64 -0.15
CA GLY A 147 -0.89 27.45 1.16
C GLY A 147 -2.04 26.44 1.14
N ARG A 148 -2.09 25.58 0.11
CA ARG A 148 -3.14 24.57 -0.06
C ARG A 148 -2.77 23.32 0.73
N THR A 149 -3.76 22.61 1.25
CA THR A 149 -3.53 21.32 1.92
C THR A 149 -3.92 20.17 1.00
N LEU A 150 -3.02 19.21 0.84
CA LEU A 150 -3.25 17.93 0.18
C LEU A 150 -3.34 16.84 1.24
N THR A 151 -4.43 16.08 1.24
CA THR A 151 -4.53 14.84 2.02
C THR A 151 -4.04 13.67 1.18
N VAL A 152 -3.00 12.99 1.66
CA VAL A 152 -2.46 11.76 1.06
C VAL A 152 -2.79 10.57 1.95
N ILE A 153 -3.43 9.55 1.37
CA ILE A 153 -3.69 8.28 2.04
C ILE A 153 -2.78 7.22 1.41
N ASN A 154 -1.75 6.80 2.15
CA ASN A 154 -0.93 5.65 1.78
C ASN A 154 -1.63 4.36 2.24
N ALA A 155 -1.76 3.38 1.35
CA ALA A 155 -2.43 2.11 1.61
C ALA A 155 -1.55 0.91 1.25
N HIS A 156 -1.70 -0.17 2.01
CA HIS A 156 -1.26 -1.49 1.60
C HIS A 156 -2.29 -2.53 2.06
N PHE A 157 -3.14 -2.96 1.13
CA PHE A 157 -4.21 -3.91 1.44
C PHE A 157 -3.64 -5.31 1.71
N ARG A 158 -4.48 -6.18 2.26
CA ARG A 158 -4.14 -7.58 2.46
C ARG A 158 -3.76 -8.21 1.11
N ALA A 159 -2.73 -9.06 1.06
CA ALA A 159 -2.34 -9.73 -0.18
C ALA A 159 -3.40 -10.77 -0.64
N PRO A 160 -3.53 -11.07 -1.95
CA PRO A 160 -4.45 -12.07 -2.50
C PRO A 160 -4.00 -13.52 -2.21
N ILE A 161 -3.47 -13.78 -1.02
CA ILE A 161 -3.06 -15.10 -0.56
C ILE A 161 -3.95 -15.56 0.57
N ALA A 162 -4.18 -16.87 0.66
CA ALA A 162 -5.05 -17.44 1.67
C ALA A 162 -4.59 -17.11 3.10
N ALA A 163 -5.49 -16.53 3.89
CA ALA A 163 -5.27 -16.23 5.30
C ALA A 163 -5.26 -17.53 6.13
N PRO A 164 -4.38 -17.68 7.13
CA PRO A 164 -4.27 -18.92 7.89
C PRO A 164 -5.60 -19.35 8.53
N ILE A 165 -6.00 -20.59 8.30
CA ILE A 165 -7.11 -21.25 9.02
C ILE A 165 -6.52 -22.16 10.11
N PRO A 166 -7.06 -22.15 11.35
CA PRO A 166 -6.52 -22.93 12.46
C PRO A 166 -6.26 -24.40 12.09
N GLY A 167 -5.01 -24.84 12.26
CA GLY A 167 -4.59 -26.22 12.02
C GLY A 167 -4.45 -26.66 10.57
N GLN A 168 -4.76 -25.79 9.60
CA GLN A 168 -4.75 -26.13 8.16
C GLN A 168 -3.40 -25.89 7.46
N LYS A 169 -2.43 -25.26 8.13
CA LYS A 169 -1.08 -25.02 7.59
C LYS A 169 -0.12 -26.14 7.99
N GLU A 170 0.71 -26.58 7.05
CA GLU A 170 1.93 -27.36 7.33
C GLU A 170 3.16 -26.45 7.39
N SER A 171 3.19 -25.43 6.52
CA SER A 171 4.20 -24.38 6.49
C SER A 171 3.61 -23.09 5.90
N ALA A 172 4.43 -22.05 5.70
CA ALA A 172 3.99 -20.73 5.22
C ALA A 172 3.22 -20.76 3.89
N PHE A 173 3.52 -21.72 2.99
CA PHE A 173 2.84 -21.84 1.69
C PHE A 173 2.25 -23.23 1.43
N VAL A 174 2.33 -24.15 2.40
CA VAL A 174 1.81 -25.52 2.27
C VAL A 174 0.57 -25.71 3.15
N TRP A 175 -0.49 -26.24 2.54
CA TRP A 175 -1.81 -26.43 3.14
C TRP A 175 -2.15 -27.91 3.25
N LYS A 176 -2.73 -28.32 4.38
CA LYS A 176 -3.16 -29.70 4.64
C LYS A 176 -4.36 -30.12 3.79
N SER A 177 -5.18 -29.15 3.36
CA SER A 177 -6.35 -29.43 2.53
C SER A 177 -6.67 -28.27 1.59
N VAL A 178 -7.27 -28.61 0.45
CA VAL A 178 -7.83 -27.63 -0.50
C VAL A 178 -8.95 -26.82 0.15
N GLY A 179 -9.77 -27.45 1.00
CA GLY A 179 -10.84 -26.77 1.74
C GLY A 179 -10.31 -25.66 2.65
N GLY A 180 -9.27 -25.96 3.44
CA GLY A 180 -8.62 -24.96 4.31
C GLY A 180 -7.97 -23.82 3.54
N TRP A 181 -7.33 -24.13 2.40
CA TRP A 181 -6.81 -23.10 1.51
C TRP A 181 -7.92 -22.20 0.94
N ALA A 182 -9.01 -22.79 0.43
CA ALA A 182 -10.11 -22.05 -0.18
C ALA A 182 -10.86 -21.17 0.85
N GLU A 183 -11.09 -21.70 2.05
CA GLU A 183 -11.65 -20.93 3.16
C GLU A 183 -10.73 -19.77 3.55
N GLY A 184 -9.42 -20.02 3.70
CA GLY A 184 -8.44 -18.97 3.97
C GLY A 184 -8.39 -17.91 2.87
N TYR A 185 -8.54 -18.30 1.61
CA TYR A 185 -8.61 -17.37 0.48
C TYR A 185 -9.84 -16.45 0.59
N THR A 186 -10.97 -17.01 1.02
CA THR A 186 -12.21 -16.25 1.27
C THR A 186 -12.03 -15.25 2.41
N VAL A 187 -11.44 -15.68 3.52
CA VAL A 187 -11.12 -14.80 4.66
C VAL A 187 -10.23 -13.64 4.24
N SER A 188 -9.20 -13.91 3.43
CA SER A 188 -8.30 -12.88 2.89
C SER A 188 -9.04 -11.89 1.98
N ALA A 189 -9.96 -12.37 1.13
CA ALA A 189 -10.80 -11.50 0.31
C ALA A 189 -11.69 -10.58 1.15
N TRP A 190 -12.29 -11.10 2.24
CA TRP A 190 -13.06 -10.26 3.17
C TRP A 190 -12.21 -9.17 3.83
N GLN A 191 -10.99 -9.49 4.26
CA GLN A 191 -10.06 -8.50 4.81
C GLN A 191 -9.76 -7.39 3.81
N ARG A 192 -9.43 -7.73 2.55
CA ARG A 192 -9.17 -6.76 1.48
C ARG A 192 -10.37 -5.84 1.24
N MET A 193 -11.58 -6.41 1.09
CA MET A 193 -12.80 -5.63 0.85
C MET A 193 -13.14 -4.72 2.04
N ALA A 194 -12.95 -5.19 3.26
CA ALA A 194 -13.20 -4.40 4.45
C ALA A 194 -12.18 -3.24 4.61
N GLN A 195 -10.90 -3.44 4.22
CA GLN A 195 -9.92 -2.34 4.16
C GLN A 195 -10.29 -1.31 3.09
N ALA A 196 -10.74 -1.75 1.91
CA ALA A 196 -11.22 -0.86 0.86
C ALA A 196 -12.43 -0.04 1.32
N LEU A 197 -13.37 -0.66 2.05
CA LEU A 197 -14.51 0.03 2.64
C LEU A 197 -14.07 1.06 3.68
N GLU A 198 -13.13 0.73 4.56
CA GLU A 198 -12.60 1.70 5.54
C GLU A 198 -11.97 2.91 4.83
N ALA A 199 -11.16 2.69 3.79
CA ALA A 199 -10.59 3.76 2.99
C ALA A 199 -11.67 4.62 2.32
N ARG A 200 -12.68 4.01 1.69
CA ARG A 200 -13.79 4.72 1.07
C ARG A 200 -14.55 5.60 2.07
N LEU A 201 -14.86 5.06 3.25
CA LEU A 201 -15.59 5.80 4.29
C LEU A 201 -14.76 6.95 4.90
N VAL A 202 -13.43 6.80 4.98
CA VAL A 202 -12.55 7.92 5.34
C VAL A 202 -12.67 9.03 4.30
N ILE A 203 -12.64 8.69 3.01
CA ILE A 203 -12.72 9.66 1.92
C ILE A 203 -14.09 10.36 1.89
N GLU A 204 -15.18 9.62 2.11
CA GLU A 204 -16.52 10.23 2.27
C GLU A 204 -16.51 11.30 3.36
N ARG A 205 -15.98 10.98 4.55
CA ARG A 205 -15.89 11.95 5.65
C ARG A 205 -15.03 13.17 5.29
N LEU A 206 -13.88 12.95 4.65
CA LEU A 206 -13.02 14.05 4.22
C LEU A 206 -13.71 14.98 3.22
N MET A 207 -14.49 14.42 2.29
CA MET A 207 -15.26 15.18 1.30
C MET A 207 -16.48 15.88 1.91
N ASP A 208 -17.12 15.28 2.91
CA ASP A 208 -18.24 15.90 3.63
C ASP A 208 -17.77 17.07 4.49
N GLU A 209 -16.59 16.96 5.11
CA GLU A 209 -15.97 18.03 5.90
C GLU A 209 -15.51 19.22 5.04
N ASP A 210 -14.92 18.94 3.87
CA ASP A 210 -14.36 19.93 2.96
C ASP A 210 -14.47 19.45 1.50
N PRO A 211 -15.58 19.73 0.79
CA PRO A 211 -15.80 19.26 -0.57
C PRO A 211 -14.70 19.60 -1.59
N PRO A 212 -14.08 20.81 -1.59
CA PRO A 212 -12.98 21.12 -2.50
C PRO A 212 -11.62 20.53 -2.08
N ARG A 213 -11.53 19.77 -0.97
CA ARG A 213 -10.27 19.19 -0.47
C ARG A 213 -9.53 18.41 -1.57
N PHE A 214 -8.22 18.57 -1.63
CA PHE A 214 -7.37 17.74 -2.48
C PHE A 214 -7.07 16.42 -1.78
N ILE A 215 -7.37 15.30 -2.44
CA ILE A 215 -7.20 13.95 -1.91
C ILE A 215 -6.50 13.07 -2.96
N ILE A 216 -5.41 12.43 -2.55
CA ILE A 216 -4.76 11.35 -3.29
C ILE A 216 -4.70 10.12 -2.41
N VAL A 217 -5.02 8.96 -3.00
CA VAL A 217 -4.87 7.65 -2.37
C VAL A 217 -3.87 6.87 -3.20
N ALA A 218 -2.77 6.43 -2.61
CA ALA A 218 -1.69 5.77 -3.33
C ALA A 218 -1.16 4.58 -2.55
N GLY A 219 -0.77 3.52 -3.24
CA GLY A 219 -0.27 2.33 -2.56
C GLY A 219 -0.41 1.04 -3.34
N ASP A 220 -0.14 -0.04 -2.62
CA ASP A 220 -0.35 -1.41 -3.07
C ASP A 220 -1.74 -1.88 -2.60
N PHE A 221 -2.70 -1.88 -3.52
CA PHE A 221 -4.07 -2.29 -3.22
C PHE A 221 -4.26 -3.79 -3.35
N ASN A 222 -3.24 -4.52 -3.81
CA ASN A 222 -3.29 -5.97 -4.02
C ASN A 222 -4.53 -6.38 -4.83
N ALA A 223 -4.92 -5.54 -5.78
CA ALA A 223 -6.11 -5.71 -6.60
C ALA A 223 -6.03 -4.84 -7.85
N GLU A 224 -6.45 -5.39 -8.98
CA GLU A 224 -6.61 -4.66 -10.25
C GLU A 224 -7.87 -3.77 -10.24
N ASP A 225 -7.98 -2.87 -11.22
CA ASP A 225 -9.01 -1.83 -11.25
C ASP A 225 -10.46 -2.36 -11.44
N HIS A 226 -10.60 -3.58 -11.94
CA HIS A 226 -11.87 -4.28 -12.11
C HIS A 226 -12.23 -5.17 -10.91
N GLU A 227 -11.29 -5.41 -10.00
CA GLU A 227 -11.51 -6.22 -8.81
C GLU A 227 -12.30 -5.46 -7.73
N THR A 228 -13.03 -6.21 -6.91
CA THR A 228 -13.95 -5.66 -5.90
C THR A 228 -13.31 -4.63 -4.96
N PRO A 229 -12.08 -4.80 -4.43
CA PRO A 229 -11.47 -3.78 -3.56
C PRO A 229 -11.33 -2.41 -4.23
N LEU A 230 -10.88 -2.35 -5.50
CA LEU A 230 -10.75 -1.08 -6.21
C LEU A 230 -12.11 -0.50 -6.58
N ARG A 231 -13.08 -1.33 -6.97
CA ARG A 231 -14.46 -0.86 -7.23
C ARG A 231 -15.10 -0.23 -6.00
N ILE A 232 -14.94 -0.83 -4.81
CA ILE A 232 -15.40 -0.27 -3.54
C ILE A 232 -14.75 1.10 -3.29
N LEU A 233 -13.44 1.19 -3.49
CA LEU A 233 -12.68 2.42 -3.22
C LEU A 233 -13.00 3.54 -4.23
N ILE A 234 -13.13 3.19 -5.50
CA ILE A 234 -13.44 4.12 -6.59
C ILE A 234 -14.87 4.65 -6.45
N GLY A 235 -15.85 3.77 -6.25
CA GLY A 235 -17.27 4.14 -6.17
C GLY A 235 -17.75 4.83 -7.45
N ALA A 236 -17.53 4.19 -8.60
CA ALA A 236 -17.87 4.75 -9.90
C ALA A 236 -19.38 5.03 -10.02
N ASP A 237 -19.74 6.00 -10.85
CA ASP A 237 -21.13 6.29 -11.20
C ASP A 237 -21.84 5.08 -11.82
N ASP A 238 -21.16 4.32 -12.68
CA ASP A 238 -21.66 3.06 -13.23
C ASP A 238 -21.98 1.99 -12.16
N ASP A 239 -21.22 1.97 -11.06
CA ASP A 239 -21.43 1.05 -9.94
C ASP A 239 -22.59 1.50 -9.04
N THR A 240 -22.78 2.82 -8.89
CA THR A 240 -23.81 3.40 -8.01
C THR A 240 -25.15 3.64 -8.71
N GLY A 241 -25.15 3.76 -10.04
CA GLY A 241 -26.31 4.14 -10.84
C GLY A 241 -26.85 5.55 -10.55
N ASN A 242 -26.07 6.40 -9.86
CA ASN A 242 -26.51 7.72 -9.42
C ASN A 242 -25.54 8.82 -9.83
N GLY A 243 -25.85 9.52 -10.92
CA GLY A 243 -25.02 10.61 -11.46
C GLY A 243 -24.81 11.79 -10.50
N SER A 244 -25.64 11.97 -9.46
CA SER A 244 -25.38 13.00 -8.44
C SER A 244 -24.18 12.68 -7.55
N LEU A 245 -23.71 11.43 -7.54
CA LEU A 245 -22.54 10.97 -6.81
C LEU A 245 -21.26 10.99 -7.64
N ALA A 246 -21.31 11.35 -8.93
CA ALA A 246 -20.15 11.29 -9.83
C ALA A 246 -18.92 12.05 -9.29
N MET A 247 -19.14 13.17 -8.59
CA MET A 247 -18.07 13.98 -8.00
C MET A 247 -17.39 13.34 -6.77
N ARG A 248 -17.99 12.29 -6.19
CA ARG A 248 -17.42 11.51 -5.08
C ARG A 248 -16.54 10.35 -5.55
N ALA A 249 -16.68 9.96 -6.82
CA ALA A 249 -15.88 8.90 -7.40
C ALA A 249 -14.39 9.29 -7.44
N LEU A 250 -13.51 8.33 -7.19
CA LEU A 250 -12.08 8.50 -7.44
C LEU A 250 -11.75 8.09 -8.87
N THR A 251 -10.69 8.67 -9.41
CA THR A 251 -10.13 8.28 -10.70
C THR A 251 -8.82 7.57 -10.50
N ALA A 252 -8.70 6.33 -10.99
CA ALA A 252 -7.43 5.62 -11.11
C ALA A 252 -6.62 6.23 -12.25
N LEU A 253 -5.48 6.84 -11.92
CA LEU A 253 -4.70 7.63 -12.88
C LEU A 253 -3.98 6.78 -13.92
N ASP A 254 -3.61 5.55 -13.55
CA ASP A 254 -3.01 4.56 -14.45
C ASP A 254 -3.92 4.20 -15.64
N ARG A 255 -5.22 4.48 -15.55
CA ARG A 255 -6.17 4.34 -16.68
C ARG A 255 -5.83 5.21 -17.88
N SER A 256 -5.00 6.23 -17.70
CA SER A 256 -4.48 7.07 -18.78
C SER A 256 -3.38 6.41 -19.63
N LEU A 257 -2.83 5.28 -19.18
CA LEU A 257 -1.81 4.53 -19.90
C LEU A 257 -2.40 3.44 -20.81
N PRO A 258 -1.73 3.12 -21.94
CA PRO A 258 -2.02 1.91 -22.71
C PRO A 258 -1.96 0.65 -21.87
N GLY A 259 -2.84 -0.33 -22.14
CA GLY A 259 -2.96 -1.55 -21.33
C GLY A 259 -1.69 -2.41 -21.28
N ASP A 260 -0.91 -2.44 -22.36
CA ASP A 260 0.37 -3.14 -22.46
C ASP A 260 1.51 -2.49 -21.65
N ARG A 261 1.29 -1.27 -21.15
CA ARG A 261 2.22 -0.54 -20.28
C ARG A 261 1.68 -0.36 -18.85
N ARG A 262 0.44 -0.77 -18.61
CA ARG A 262 -0.29 -0.59 -17.34
C ARG A 262 -0.14 -1.81 -16.45
N PHE A 263 1.05 -1.98 -15.89
CA PHE A 263 1.32 -3.02 -14.90
C PHE A 263 2.45 -2.60 -13.98
N SER A 264 2.36 -2.98 -12.70
CA SER A 264 3.39 -2.75 -11.70
C SER A 264 3.99 -4.05 -11.17
N VAL A 265 3.43 -5.21 -11.49
CA VAL A 265 3.96 -6.54 -11.12
C VAL A 265 3.92 -7.47 -12.34
N VAL A 266 4.89 -8.38 -12.44
CA VAL A 266 4.79 -9.56 -13.30
C VAL A 266 4.76 -10.81 -12.42
N HIS A 267 3.65 -11.54 -12.44
CA HIS A 267 3.44 -12.74 -11.64
C HIS A 267 3.07 -13.91 -12.54
N HIS A 268 3.85 -15.00 -12.54
CA HIS A 268 3.63 -16.15 -13.43
C HIS A 268 3.57 -15.76 -14.93
N GLY A 269 4.43 -14.83 -15.35
CA GLY A 269 4.47 -14.28 -16.70
C GLY A 269 3.28 -13.38 -17.05
N ARG A 270 2.43 -13.04 -16.08
CA ARG A 270 1.26 -12.18 -16.27
C ARG A 270 1.55 -10.81 -15.68
N ALA A 271 1.40 -9.80 -16.51
CA ALA A 271 1.39 -8.41 -16.10
C ALA A 271 0.14 -8.14 -15.24
N GLN A 272 0.33 -7.55 -14.07
CA GLN A 272 -0.71 -7.20 -13.11
C GLN A 272 -0.52 -5.77 -12.62
N MET A 273 -1.64 -5.11 -12.28
CA MET A 273 -1.65 -3.73 -11.78
C MET A 273 -2.22 -3.69 -10.35
N PRO A 274 -1.49 -4.17 -9.32
CA PRO A 274 -1.94 -4.07 -7.92
C PRO A 274 -1.67 -2.71 -7.27
N ASP A 275 -0.70 -1.95 -7.80
CA ASP A 275 -0.34 -0.64 -7.28
C ASP A 275 -1.06 0.46 -8.06
N HIS A 276 -1.62 1.45 -7.35
CA HIS A 276 -2.37 2.53 -7.99
C HIS A 276 -2.08 3.89 -7.37
N ILE A 277 -2.38 4.94 -8.13
CA ILE A 277 -2.57 6.30 -7.62
C ILE A 277 -3.97 6.73 -8.04
N LEU A 278 -4.82 6.98 -7.04
CA LEU A 278 -6.20 7.43 -7.21
C LEU A 278 -6.31 8.90 -6.79
N SER A 279 -7.07 9.69 -7.54
CA SER A 279 -7.34 11.09 -7.21
C SER A 279 -8.84 11.38 -7.15
N ASN A 280 -9.26 12.24 -6.22
CA ASN A 280 -10.60 12.83 -6.31
C ASN A 280 -10.65 13.90 -7.41
N TRP A 281 -11.87 14.36 -7.74
CA TRP A 281 -12.09 15.30 -8.84
C TRP A 281 -11.34 16.64 -8.67
N SER A 282 -11.33 17.20 -7.46
CA SER A 282 -10.63 18.46 -7.15
C SER A 282 -9.13 18.38 -7.46
N THR A 283 -8.51 17.23 -7.19
CA THR A 283 -7.09 17.01 -7.46
C THR A 283 -6.85 16.65 -8.93
N LEU A 284 -7.75 15.87 -9.52
CA LEU A 284 -7.69 15.44 -10.91
C LEU A 284 -7.65 16.63 -11.89
N ALA A 285 -8.29 17.74 -11.55
CA ALA A 285 -8.26 18.97 -12.36
C ALA A 285 -6.84 19.50 -12.63
N TYR A 286 -5.84 19.09 -11.83
CA TYR A 286 -4.44 19.47 -11.99
C TYR A 286 -3.56 18.35 -12.55
N PHE A 287 -4.10 17.17 -12.81
CA PHE A 287 -3.36 16.01 -13.31
C PHE A 287 -2.73 16.31 -14.68
N ARG A 288 -1.47 15.88 -14.87
CA ARG A 288 -0.70 16.07 -16.11
C ARG A 288 -0.36 14.76 -16.79
N ASN A 289 0.26 13.84 -16.07
CA ASN A 289 0.67 12.54 -16.58
C ASN A 289 0.86 11.55 -15.43
N ILE A 290 0.98 10.27 -15.78
CA ILE A 290 1.47 9.22 -14.90
C ILE A 290 2.49 8.37 -15.65
N GLU A 291 3.47 7.87 -14.92
CA GLU A 291 4.52 6.96 -15.38
C GLU A 291 4.51 5.70 -14.50
N ILE A 292 4.80 4.55 -15.10
CA ILE A 292 5.13 3.31 -14.37
C ILE A 292 6.51 2.87 -14.84
N HIS A 293 7.44 2.69 -13.89
CA HIS A 293 8.84 2.39 -14.20
C HIS A 293 9.06 0.87 -14.25
N ASN A 294 8.35 0.21 -15.18
CA ASN A 294 8.29 -1.25 -15.31
C ASN A 294 9.25 -1.83 -16.38
N GLU A 295 10.22 -1.04 -16.86
CA GLU A 295 11.08 -1.42 -17.99
C GLU A 295 12.05 -2.57 -17.67
N ASN A 296 12.38 -2.76 -16.39
CA ASN A 296 13.31 -3.78 -15.89
C ASN A 296 12.65 -4.75 -14.89
N LEU A 297 11.33 -4.89 -14.93
CA LEU A 297 10.59 -5.67 -13.95
C LEU A 297 10.80 -7.16 -14.17
N ALA A 298 11.36 -7.84 -13.16
CA ALA A 298 11.50 -9.29 -13.15
C ALA A 298 10.18 -9.98 -12.75
N ASP A 299 9.98 -11.21 -13.21
CA ASP A 299 8.86 -12.03 -12.73
C ASP A 299 9.08 -12.40 -11.25
N GLU A 300 8.10 -12.05 -10.42
CA GLU A 300 8.10 -12.25 -8.98
C GLU A 300 8.45 -13.70 -8.58
N LEU A 301 8.01 -14.70 -9.35
CA LEU A 301 8.27 -16.10 -9.04
C LEU A 301 9.62 -16.62 -9.50
N VAL A 302 10.24 -15.97 -10.48
CA VAL A 302 11.65 -16.26 -10.75
C VAL A 302 12.49 -15.80 -9.55
N SER A 303 12.06 -14.74 -8.83
CA SER A 303 12.68 -14.27 -7.59
C SER A 303 12.37 -15.18 -6.38
N PHE A 304 11.15 -15.73 -6.25
CA PHE A 304 10.82 -16.68 -5.16
C PHE A 304 11.28 -18.12 -5.42
N GLY A 305 11.41 -18.53 -6.69
CA GLY A 305 11.77 -19.90 -7.10
C GLY A 305 13.27 -20.13 -7.31
N ARG A 306 14.09 -19.07 -7.37
CA ARG A 306 15.56 -19.18 -7.37
C ARG A 306 16.08 -19.35 -5.94
N VAL A 307 17.23 -20.01 -5.82
CA VAL A 307 18.05 -20.09 -4.58
C VAL A 307 18.48 -18.70 -4.06
N ARG A 308 18.16 -17.62 -4.78
CA ARG A 308 18.54 -16.23 -4.47
C ARG A 308 17.43 -15.27 -4.91
N GLN A 309 16.81 -14.58 -3.95
CA GLN A 309 15.90 -13.47 -4.22
C GLN A 309 16.67 -12.31 -4.86
N GLU A 310 16.02 -11.60 -5.79
CA GLU A 310 16.62 -10.46 -6.49
C GLU A 310 16.69 -9.24 -5.55
N PRO A 311 17.75 -8.40 -5.60
CA PRO A 311 17.88 -7.28 -4.65
C PRO A 311 16.94 -6.09 -4.85
N GLY A 312 16.28 -6.02 -6.00
CA GLY A 312 15.27 -4.99 -6.29
C GLY A 312 13.95 -5.23 -5.56
N SER A 313 12.90 -4.53 -6.00
CA SER A 313 11.52 -4.87 -5.66
C SER A 313 10.87 -5.56 -6.86
N PRO A 314 10.01 -6.58 -6.65
CA PRO A 314 9.17 -7.15 -7.69
C PRO A 314 8.02 -6.21 -8.11
N HIS A 315 7.88 -5.05 -7.46
CA HIS A 315 6.97 -3.98 -7.86
C HIS A 315 7.70 -2.89 -8.66
N ALA A 316 7.06 -2.35 -9.68
CA ALA A 316 7.49 -1.14 -10.36
C ALA A 316 6.86 0.09 -9.67
N PRO A 317 7.62 1.14 -9.37
CA PRO A 317 7.06 2.36 -8.81
C PRO A 317 6.22 3.11 -9.85
N LEU A 318 5.18 3.78 -9.36
CA LEU A 318 4.34 4.69 -10.13
C LEU A 318 4.66 6.13 -9.75
N VAL A 319 4.60 7.05 -10.72
CA VAL A 319 4.75 8.49 -10.47
C VAL A 319 3.68 9.26 -11.22
N ALA A 320 2.87 10.03 -10.51
CA ALA A 320 1.89 10.95 -11.09
C ALA A 320 2.36 12.40 -10.95
N GLU A 321 2.19 13.18 -12.01
CA GLU A 321 2.53 14.60 -12.05
C GLU A 321 1.28 15.47 -12.05
N PHE A 322 1.32 16.53 -11.26
CA PHE A 322 0.26 17.51 -11.13
C PHE A 322 0.80 18.93 -11.26
N ASN A 323 0.00 19.81 -11.88
CA ASN A 323 0.23 21.25 -11.92
C ASN A 323 -0.16 21.94 -10.60
N MET A 324 0.44 21.45 -9.53
CA MET A 324 0.36 21.98 -8.18
C MET A 324 1.80 22.04 -7.66
N GLY A 325 2.14 22.92 -6.74
CA GLY A 325 3.47 22.88 -6.10
C GLY A 325 4.53 23.86 -6.62
N ASP A 326 4.24 24.61 -7.69
CA ASP A 326 5.02 25.77 -8.16
C ASP A 326 4.17 27.04 -8.12
#